data_AF-A0A1Q5TPZ9-F1
#
_entry.id   AF-A0A1Q5TPZ9-F1
#
_cell.length_a   1.000
_cell.length_b   1.000
_cell.length_c   1.000
_cell.angle_alpha   90.00
_cell.angle_beta   90.00
_cell.angle_gamma   90.00
#
_symmetry.space_group_name_H-M   'P 1'
#
loop_
_entity.id
_entity.type
_entity.pdbx_description
1 polymer ?
#
loop_
_entity_poly.entity_id
_entity_poly.type
_entity_poly.pdbx_seq_one_letter_code
_entity_poly.pdbx_strand_id
1 'polypeptide(L)'
;MTSGSSRDHRTSVAVPTCRIDDLQVRRKRLTDFQGLQEVRVFNHGSGIQCVLARPGKQKLRQQLNGNDPRAMLIAQQKYTVRSTGVWERLRQILAVDPNRSTGVPLNSQFRLPSPGSLPPLSYDDPVTVPAGDLADNPYWKRDTRRSYPKLSTVSQADAVSLLTVGSQAAPKDDVLQIGEAGVKQLVEVKEHGKERGLAALFEKDQKSIQGVLGANGLPPTPANINTVAQASQSKYQINTEQSYPNV
;
A
#
# COMPACT_ATOMS: atom_id res chain seq x y z
N MET A 1 51.95 49.75 -32.26
CA MET A 1 52.10 49.03 -33.55
C MET A 1 51.89 47.55 -33.24
N THR A 2 50.91 46.80 -33.72
CA THR A 2 49.91 46.94 -34.79
C THR A 2 48.81 45.92 -34.50
N SER A 3 47.58 46.28 -34.86
CA SER A 3 46.36 45.47 -34.87
C SER A 3 46.46 44.20 -35.73
N GLY A 4 45.74 43.13 -35.36
CA GLY A 4 45.56 41.95 -36.21
C GLY A 4 44.31 41.16 -35.85
N SER A 5 43.21 41.45 -36.55
CA SER A 5 41.91 40.77 -36.49
C SER A 5 41.92 39.52 -37.37
N SER A 6 41.37 38.39 -36.90
CA SER A 6 40.98 37.27 -37.77
C SER A 6 39.64 36.68 -37.34
N ARG A 7 38.76 36.50 -38.34
CA ARG A 7 37.32 36.21 -38.23
C ARG A 7 37.07 34.70 -38.15
N ASP A 8 36.17 34.32 -37.24
CA ASP A 8 35.52 33.02 -37.22
C ASP A 8 34.47 32.91 -38.35
N HIS A 9 34.59 31.87 -39.18
CA HIS A 9 33.52 31.45 -40.11
C HIS A 9 32.79 30.24 -39.51
N ARG A 10 31.65 30.48 -38.84
CA ARG A 10 30.63 29.44 -38.60
C ARG A 10 29.62 29.43 -39.74
N THR A 11 29.53 28.29 -40.40
CA THR A 11 28.50 27.95 -41.37
C THR A 11 27.14 27.86 -40.67
N SER A 12 26.23 28.77 -41.04
CA SER A 12 24.82 28.76 -40.63
C SER A 12 24.08 27.63 -41.37
N VAL A 13 23.63 26.61 -40.64
CA VAL A 13 22.65 25.64 -41.14
C VAL A 13 21.28 26.07 -40.61
N ALA A 14 20.38 26.42 -41.53
CA ALA A 14 19.03 26.86 -41.21
C ALA A 14 18.23 25.77 -40.49
N VAL A 15 17.73 26.07 -39.29
CA VAL A 15 16.83 25.21 -38.54
C VAL A 15 15.39 25.59 -38.91
N PRO A 16 14.54 24.66 -39.39
CA PRO A 16 13.14 24.96 -39.62
C PRO A 16 12.41 25.09 -38.28
N THR A 17 11.91 26.29 -37.98
CA THR A 17 11.06 26.54 -36.81
C THR A 17 9.63 26.07 -37.10
N CYS A 18 9.17 25.00 -36.46
CA CYS A 18 7.77 24.60 -36.50
C CYS A 18 6.93 25.49 -35.55
N ARG A 19 5.85 26.08 -36.08
CA ARG A 19 4.89 26.91 -35.35
C ARG A 19 3.90 26.02 -34.58
N ILE A 20 3.43 26.49 -33.42
CA ILE A 20 2.61 25.74 -32.46
C ILE A 20 1.30 25.18 -33.07
N ASP A 21 0.79 25.82 -34.12
CA ASP A 21 -0.48 25.42 -34.76
C ASP A 21 -0.39 24.09 -35.54
N ASP A 22 0.82 23.65 -35.93
CA ASP A 22 1.02 22.35 -36.61
C ASP A 22 0.88 21.12 -35.68
N LEU A 23 0.91 21.32 -34.36
CA LEU A 23 0.84 20.24 -33.37
C LEU A 23 -0.57 19.64 -33.24
N GLN A 24 -1.61 20.43 -33.44
CA GLN A 24 -3.01 19.99 -33.32
C GLN A 24 -3.42 19.08 -34.50
N VAL A 25 -2.98 19.41 -35.71
CA VAL A 25 -3.34 18.66 -36.94
C VAL A 25 -2.63 17.30 -37.01
N ARG A 26 -1.40 17.20 -36.46
CA ARG A 26 -0.68 15.91 -36.41
C ARG A 26 -1.14 14.98 -35.30
N ARG A 27 -1.72 15.51 -34.21
CA ARG A 27 -2.23 14.70 -33.10
C ARG A 27 -3.42 13.82 -33.50
N LYS A 28 -4.29 14.30 -34.40
CA LYS A 28 -5.43 13.54 -34.92
C LYS A 28 -5.05 12.44 -35.93
N ARG A 29 -3.88 12.52 -36.57
CA ARG A 29 -3.47 11.56 -37.61
C ARG A 29 -2.63 10.39 -37.07
N LEU A 30 -2.31 10.39 -35.77
CA LEU A 30 -1.41 9.42 -35.12
C LEU A 30 -2.14 8.44 -34.18
N THR A 31 -3.45 8.55 -34.03
CA THR A 31 -4.25 7.61 -33.21
C THR A 31 -4.57 6.29 -33.92
N ASP A 32 -4.25 6.15 -35.22
CA ASP A 32 -4.57 4.95 -36.00
C ASP A 32 -3.40 3.96 -36.15
N PHE A 33 -2.25 4.24 -35.55
CA PHE A 33 -1.10 3.32 -35.53
C PHE A 33 -0.81 2.89 -34.08
N GLN A 34 -1.27 1.69 -33.71
CA GLN A 34 -0.89 1.01 -32.48
C GLN A 34 0.63 0.77 -32.46
N GLY A 35 1.35 1.65 -31.77
CA GLY A 35 2.79 1.55 -31.54
C GLY A 35 3.23 2.59 -30.52
N LEU A 36 3.25 2.21 -29.25
CA LEU A 36 3.71 3.04 -28.12
C LEU A 36 5.12 3.58 -28.37
N GLN A 37 5.22 4.85 -28.76
CA GLN A 37 6.44 5.66 -28.70
C GLN A 37 6.33 6.61 -27.51
N GLU A 38 7.18 6.44 -26.51
CA GLU A 38 7.31 7.36 -25.39
C GLU A 38 8.07 8.61 -25.88
N VAL A 39 7.35 9.72 -26.05
CA VAL A 39 7.95 11.04 -26.37
C VAL A 39 8.35 11.70 -25.06
N ARG A 40 9.66 11.81 -24.78
CA ARG A 40 10.15 12.62 -23.66
C ARG A 40 10.46 14.03 -24.11
N VAL A 41 9.89 14.99 -23.40
CA VAL A 41 10.07 16.43 -23.58
C VAL A 41 11.03 16.91 -22.49
N PHE A 42 12.21 17.39 -22.88
CA PHE A 42 13.14 18.05 -21.96
C PHE A 42 13.05 19.57 -22.14
N ASN A 43 12.84 20.29 -21.05
CA ASN A 43 12.76 21.74 -21.04
C ASN A 43 14.11 22.30 -20.57
N HIS A 44 14.95 22.71 -21.51
CA HIS A 44 16.07 23.59 -21.24
C HIS A 44 15.64 24.99 -21.68
N GLY A 45 15.99 26.02 -20.88
CA GLY A 45 15.51 27.40 -20.95
C GLY A 45 15.71 28.18 -22.26
N SER A 46 15.94 27.50 -23.38
CA SER A 46 15.85 28.02 -24.74
C SER A 46 15.57 26.88 -25.72
N GLY A 47 14.33 26.37 -25.75
CA GLY A 47 13.81 25.48 -26.81
C GLY A 47 13.54 24.02 -26.39
N ILE A 48 12.43 23.47 -26.90
CA ILE A 48 12.01 22.07 -26.68
C ILE A 48 12.68 21.18 -27.73
N GLN A 49 13.44 20.17 -27.28
CA GLN A 49 14.04 19.16 -28.15
C GLN A 49 13.29 17.83 -28.03
N CYS A 50 12.69 17.36 -29.12
CA CYS A 50 12.06 16.04 -29.20
C CYS A 50 13.06 15.01 -29.72
N VAL A 51 13.45 14.05 -28.88
CA VAL A 51 14.30 12.92 -29.28
C VAL A 51 13.45 11.65 -29.35
N LEU A 52 13.35 11.05 -30.54
CA LEU A 52 12.70 9.77 -30.76
C LEU A 52 13.63 8.63 -30.34
N ALA A 53 13.47 8.12 -29.12
CA ALA A 53 14.17 6.93 -28.66
C ALA A 53 13.50 5.66 -29.24
N ARG A 54 14.23 4.91 -30.09
CA ARG A 54 13.79 3.56 -30.48
C ARG A 54 14.06 2.59 -29.32
N PRO A 55 13.05 1.92 -28.76
CA PRO A 55 13.29 0.90 -27.76
C PRO A 55 14.11 -0.25 -28.36
N GLY A 56 15.20 -0.62 -27.70
CA GLY A 56 16.06 -1.73 -28.13
C GLY A 56 15.27 -3.05 -28.19
N LYS A 57 15.56 -3.88 -29.21
CA LYS A 57 14.87 -5.16 -29.50
C LYS A 57 14.77 -6.13 -28.30
N GLN A 58 15.62 -5.98 -27.29
CA GLN A 58 15.57 -6.78 -26.06
C GLN A 58 14.34 -6.47 -25.19
N LYS A 59 13.92 -5.20 -25.13
CA LYS A 59 12.77 -4.78 -24.32
C LYS A 59 11.45 -5.30 -24.91
N LEU A 60 11.38 -5.40 -26.24
CA LEU A 60 10.21 -5.91 -26.96
C LEU A 60 10.00 -7.43 -26.77
N ARG A 61 11.08 -8.21 -26.66
CA ARG A 61 10.99 -9.67 -26.45
C ARG A 61 10.61 -10.09 -25.03
N GLN A 62 10.95 -9.28 -24.02
CA GLN A 62 10.51 -9.54 -22.65
C GLN A 62 9.02 -9.23 -22.44
N GLN A 63 8.48 -8.23 -23.15
CA GLN A 63 7.09 -7.82 -23.03
C GLN A 63 6.10 -8.79 -23.71
N LEU A 64 6.51 -9.47 -24.79
CA LEU A 64 5.62 -10.40 -25.52
C LEU A 64 5.36 -11.73 -24.79
N ASN A 65 6.20 -12.11 -23.82
CA ASN A 65 6.05 -13.36 -23.07
C ASN A 65 5.49 -13.16 -21.65
N GLY A 66 5.12 -11.93 -21.28
CA GLY A 66 4.88 -11.55 -19.88
C GLY A 66 3.42 -11.44 -19.43
N ASN A 67 2.44 -11.67 -20.32
CA ASN A 67 1.04 -11.27 -20.05
C ASN A 67 0.06 -12.43 -19.82
N ASP A 68 0.48 -13.69 -19.95
CA ASP A 68 -0.37 -14.84 -19.60
C ASP A 68 0.10 -15.43 -18.24
N PRO A 69 -0.73 -15.39 -17.17
CA PRO A 69 -0.35 -15.94 -15.86
C PRO A 69 -0.21 -17.47 -15.86
N ARG A 70 -0.60 -18.13 -16.96
CA ARG A 70 -0.48 -19.57 -17.20
C ARG A 70 0.74 -19.95 -18.05
N ALA A 71 1.47 -18.98 -18.60
CA ALA A 71 2.64 -19.27 -19.42
C ALA A 71 3.77 -19.78 -18.54
N MET A 72 4.16 -21.05 -18.75
CA MET A 72 5.31 -21.63 -18.06
C MET A 72 6.59 -20.92 -18.51
N LEU A 73 7.38 -20.46 -17.53
CA LEU A 73 8.69 -19.86 -17.79
C LEU A 73 9.59 -20.85 -18.52
N ILE A 74 10.21 -20.37 -19.60
CA ILE A 74 11.12 -21.15 -20.43
C ILE A 74 12.37 -21.48 -19.58
N ALA A 75 12.92 -22.68 -19.76
CA ALA A 75 14.10 -23.14 -18.99
C ALA A 75 15.31 -22.18 -19.05
N GLN A 76 15.44 -21.37 -20.10
CA GLN A 76 16.47 -20.35 -20.26
C GLN A 76 16.36 -19.17 -19.30
N GLN A 77 15.15 -18.87 -18.83
CA GLN A 77 14.89 -17.78 -17.89
C GLN A 77 15.10 -18.22 -16.43
N LYS A 78 15.39 -19.51 -16.20
CA LYS A 78 15.61 -20.09 -14.88
C LYS A 78 17.10 -20.08 -14.55
N TYR A 79 17.46 -19.65 -13.35
CA TYR A 79 18.83 -19.54 -12.86
C TYR A 79 19.41 -20.90 -12.45
N THR A 80 19.50 -21.84 -13.40
CA THR A 80 20.02 -23.19 -13.17
C THR A 80 21.00 -23.61 -14.25
N VAL A 81 21.95 -24.49 -13.90
CA VAL A 81 22.87 -25.12 -14.85
C VAL A 81 22.09 -25.92 -15.89
N ARG A 82 22.33 -25.61 -17.16
CA ARG A 82 21.67 -26.23 -18.32
C ARG A 82 22.65 -27.15 -19.04
N SER A 83 22.12 -28.20 -19.68
CA SER A 83 22.88 -28.92 -20.71
C SER A 83 23.12 -28.02 -21.94
N THR A 84 24.21 -28.29 -22.67
CA THR A 84 24.64 -27.50 -23.84
C THR A 84 24.85 -28.40 -25.06
N GLY A 85 24.69 -27.83 -26.26
CA GLY A 85 24.96 -28.52 -27.52
C GLY A 85 23.98 -29.67 -27.80
N VAL A 86 24.50 -30.83 -28.21
CA VAL A 86 23.71 -32.01 -28.58
C VAL A 86 22.90 -32.54 -27.39
N TRP A 87 23.42 -32.45 -26.17
CA TRP A 87 22.75 -32.91 -24.95
C TRP A 87 21.49 -32.11 -24.60
N GLU A 88 21.41 -30.83 -24.96
CA GLU A 88 20.18 -30.05 -24.78
C GLU A 88 19.12 -30.45 -25.79
N ARG A 89 19.51 -30.78 -27.03
CA ARG A 89 18.56 -31.30 -28.03
C ARG A 89 18.00 -32.64 -27.59
N LEU A 90 18.85 -33.53 -27.07
CA LEU A 90 18.40 -34.82 -26.53
C LEU A 90 17.46 -34.62 -25.32
N ARG A 91 17.79 -33.70 -24.40
CA ARG A 91 16.95 -33.37 -23.24
C ARG A 91 15.57 -32.85 -23.67
N GLN A 92 15.52 -32.00 -24.69
CA GLN A 92 14.27 -31.45 -25.21
C GLN A 92 13.36 -32.53 -25.82
N ILE A 93 13.94 -33.61 -26.38
CA ILE A 93 13.19 -34.72 -26.98
C ILE A 93 12.74 -35.72 -25.92
N LEU A 94 13.58 -36.04 -24.93
CA LEU A 94 13.32 -37.10 -23.96
C LEU A 94 12.65 -36.64 -22.66
N ALA A 95 12.61 -35.34 -22.35
CA ALA A 95 11.97 -34.84 -21.14
C ALA A 95 10.46 -34.73 -21.29
N VAL A 96 9.71 -35.20 -20.28
CA VAL A 96 8.24 -35.08 -20.20
C VAL A 96 7.81 -33.60 -20.23
N ASP A 97 8.58 -32.73 -19.58
CA ASP A 97 8.41 -31.27 -19.67
C ASP A 97 9.78 -30.62 -19.95
N PRO A 98 10.04 -30.13 -21.18
CA PRO A 98 11.30 -29.48 -21.52
C PRO A 98 11.48 -28.10 -20.83
N ASN A 99 10.40 -27.50 -20.32
CA ASN A 99 10.48 -26.26 -19.54
C ASN A 99 11.01 -26.51 -18.12
N ARG A 100 11.01 -27.76 -17.64
CA ARG A 100 11.54 -28.11 -16.31
C ARG A 100 13.06 -27.92 -16.24
N SER A 101 13.53 -27.35 -15.12
CA SER A 101 14.95 -27.14 -14.81
C SER A 101 15.55 -28.34 -14.05
N THR A 102 16.88 -28.44 -14.05
CA THR A 102 17.66 -29.46 -13.30
C THR A 102 17.77 -29.17 -11.81
N GLY A 103 17.51 -27.92 -11.38
CA GLY A 103 17.55 -27.51 -9.96
C GLY A 103 18.96 -27.26 -9.41
N VAL A 104 20.00 -27.36 -10.26
CA VAL A 104 21.38 -27.03 -9.86
C VAL A 104 21.61 -25.54 -10.08
N PRO A 105 21.91 -24.73 -9.04
CA PRO A 105 22.13 -23.29 -9.19
C PRO A 105 23.40 -23.00 -10.00
N LEU A 106 23.43 -21.85 -10.66
CA LEU A 106 24.61 -21.41 -11.40
C LEU A 106 25.70 -20.92 -10.42
N ASN A 107 26.80 -21.67 -10.30
CA ASN A 107 27.89 -21.34 -9.37
C ASN A 107 28.46 -19.92 -9.57
N SER A 108 28.45 -19.38 -10.80
CA SER A 108 28.99 -18.06 -11.11
C SER A 108 28.15 -16.89 -10.60
N GLN A 109 26.87 -17.12 -10.31
CA GLN A 109 25.91 -16.08 -9.90
C GLN A 109 25.35 -16.33 -8.51
N PHE A 110 25.18 -17.60 -8.15
CA PHE A 110 24.63 -17.98 -6.86
C PHE A 110 25.68 -17.77 -5.77
N ARG A 111 25.42 -16.80 -4.88
CA ARG A 111 26.27 -16.51 -3.71
C ARG A 111 27.71 -16.11 -4.07
N LEU A 112 27.87 -15.44 -5.22
CA LEU A 112 29.10 -14.77 -5.63
C LEU A 112 28.77 -13.31 -5.95
N PRO A 113 29.35 -12.32 -5.26
CA PRO A 113 30.33 -12.42 -4.16
C PRO A 113 29.82 -13.21 -2.95
N SER A 114 30.73 -13.84 -2.20
CA SER A 114 30.37 -14.46 -0.92
C SER A 114 29.89 -13.36 0.03
N PRO A 115 28.95 -13.65 0.96
CA PRO A 115 28.38 -12.61 1.82
C PRO A 115 29.43 -11.84 2.64
N GLY A 116 30.57 -12.47 2.99
CA GLY A 116 31.67 -11.82 3.71
C GLY A 116 32.70 -11.10 2.83
N SER A 117 32.55 -11.14 1.49
CA SER A 117 33.43 -10.43 0.55
C SER A 117 32.88 -9.05 0.14
N LEU A 118 31.72 -8.66 0.69
CA LEU A 118 31.22 -7.31 0.56
C LEU A 118 32.09 -6.34 1.39
N PRO A 119 32.36 -5.13 0.90
CA PRO A 119 33.07 -4.13 1.68
C PRO A 119 32.36 -3.87 3.02
N PRO A 120 33.05 -3.89 4.18
CA PRO A 120 32.40 -3.78 5.48
C PRO A 120 31.68 -2.43 5.69
N LEU A 121 32.07 -1.40 4.95
CA LEU A 121 31.49 -0.05 5.00
C LEU A 121 30.45 0.19 3.90
N SER A 122 30.02 -0.83 3.15
CA SER A 122 29.02 -0.64 2.09
C SER A 122 27.59 -0.55 2.60
N TYR A 123 27.36 -0.87 3.88
CA TYR A 123 26.04 -0.91 4.47
C TYR A 123 25.94 0.14 5.57
N ASP A 124 24.94 1.00 5.43
CA ASP A 124 24.50 1.95 6.43
C ASP A 124 23.11 1.54 6.93
N ASP A 125 22.90 1.62 8.24
CA ASP A 125 21.61 1.28 8.83
C ASP A 125 20.52 2.26 8.34
N PRO A 126 19.45 1.78 7.70
CA PRO A 126 18.39 2.66 7.23
C PRO A 126 17.62 3.22 8.42
N VAL A 127 17.60 4.54 8.51
CA VAL A 127 16.77 5.28 9.47
C VAL A 127 15.56 5.88 8.76
N THR A 128 14.40 5.84 9.39
CA THR A 128 13.18 6.44 8.85
C THR A 128 12.99 7.84 9.41
N VAL A 129 12.65 8.81 8.58
CA VAL A 129 12.17 10.13 9.04
C VAL A 129 10.68 9.99 9.36
N PRO A 130 10.20 10.34 10.56
CA PRO A 130 10.80 11.24 11.56
C PRO A 130 11.64 10.59 12.69
N ALA A 131 11.74 9.26 12.75
CA ALA A 131 12.42 8.58 13.87
C ALA A 131 13.94 8.79 13.93
N GLY A 132 14.59 9.11 12.80
CA GLY A 132 16.02 9.41 12.70
C GLY A 132 16.39 10.89 12.86
N ASP A 133 15.42 11.78 13.11
CA ASP A 133 15.70 13.21 13.28
C ASP A 133 16.44 13.50 14.60
N LEU A 134 17.40 14.42 14.55
CA LEU A 134 18.28 14.80 15.66
C LEU A 134 17.73 15.98 16.48
N ALA A 135 16.94 16.87 15.86
CA ALA A 135 16.50 18.12 16.49
C ALA A 135 15.15 17.96 17.21
N ASP A 136 14.11 17.49 16.52
CA ASP A 136 12.72 17.58 16.99
C ASP A 136 12.11 16.22 17.39
N ASN A 137 12.93 15.29 17.90
CA ASN A 137 12.53 13.91 18.18
C ASN A 137 12.66 13.46 19.66
N PRO A 138 11.98 14.13 20.61
CA PRO A 138 12.02 13.75 22.01
C PRO A 138 11.36 12.38 22.24
N TYR A 139 11.99 11.53 23.07
CA TYR A 139 11.56 10.13 23.26
C TYR A 139 10.11 9.98 23.74
N TRP A 140 9.65 10.85 24.63
CA TRP A 140 8.30 10.74 25.20
C TRP A 140 7.17 10.88 24.18
N LYS A 141 7.40 11.57 23.02
CA LYS A 141 6.41 11.65 21.93
C LYS A 141 6.33 10.37 21.10
N ARG A 142 7.43 9.62 21.01
CA ARG A 142 7.54 8.34 20.27
C ARG A 142 7.39 7.11 21.16
N ASP A 143 7.21 7.30 22.47
CA ASP A 143 7.07 6.21 23.43
C ASP A 143 5.66 5.59 23.36
N THR A 144 5.47 4.69 22.41
CA THR A 144 4.24 3.89 22.26
C THR A 144 4.09 2.83 23.35
N ARG A 145 5.19 2.41 23.98
CA ARG A 145 5.20 1.40 25.04
C ARG A 145 4.52 1.91 26.31
N ARG A 146 4.74 3.17 26.68
CA ARG A 146 4.06 3.80 27.82
C ARG A 146 2.67 4.34 27.48
N SER A 147 2.41 4.59 26.20
CA SER A 147 1.13 5.09 25.69
C SER A 147 0.17 3.96 25.31
N TYR A 148 0.16 2.85 26.07
CA TYR A 148 -0.72 1.72 25.80
C TYR A 148 -2.17 2.03 26.21
N PRO A 149 -3.18 1.52 25.47
CA PRO A 149 -4.57 1.69 25.87
C PRO A 149 -4.83 0.96 27.19
N LYS A 150 -5.42 1.67 28.16
CA LYS A 150 -5.77 1.08 29.46
C LYS A 150 -6.98 0.16 29.30
N LEU A 151 -6.95 -0.98 29.97
CA LEU A 151 -8.09 -1.90 30.03
C LEU A 151 -9.25 -1.22 30.78
N SER A 152 -10.41 -1.15 30.14
CA SER A 152 -11.65 -0.66 30.74
C SER A 152 -12.49 -1.85 31.18
N THR A 153 -12.68 -2.01 32.49
CA THR A 153 -13.59 -3.00 33.08
C THR A 153 -14.87 -2.31 33.48
N VAL A 154 -16.02 -2.79 33.00
CA VAL A 154 -17.34 -2.25 33.35
C VAL A 154 -18.05 -3.27 34.24
N SER A 155 -18.33 -2.88 35.49
CA SER A 155 -19.14 -3.70 36.39
C SER A 155 -20.64 -3.51 36.14
N GLN A 156 -21.46 -4.38 36.71
CA GLN A 156 -22.92 -4.25 36.62
C GLN A 156 -23.41 -2.92 37.22
N ALA A 157 -22.82 -2.48 38.32
CA ALA A 157 -23.14 -1.20 38.95
C ALA A 157 -22.74 0.00 38.07
N ASP A 158 -21.61 -0.10 37.37
CA ASP A 158 -21.19 0.94 36.43
C ASP A 158 -22.15 1.03 35.23
N ALA A 159 -22.60 -0.11 34.69
CA ALA A 159 -23.59 -0.14 33.62
C ALA A 159 -24.94 0.46 34.05
N VAL A 160 -25.43 0.13 35.25
CA VAL A 160 -26.63 0.76 35.84
C VAL A 160 -26.44 2.26 35.93
N SER A 161 -25.29 2.71 36.43
CA SER A 161 -25.00 4.15 36.54
C SER A 161 -25.05 4.86 35.19
N LEU A 162 -24.41 4.31 34.16
CA LEU A 162 -24.42 4.87 32.81
C LEU A 162 -25.84 4.94 32.22
N LEU A 163 -26.70 3.95 32.52
CA LEU A 163 -28.09 3.94 32.05
C LEU A 163 -28.98 4.94 32.80
N THR A 164 -28.76 5.15 34.11
CA THR A 164 -29.54 6.08 34.92
C THR A 164 -29.14 7.53 34.70
N VAL A 165 -27.84 7.84 34.80
CA VAL A 165 -27.33 9.22 34.73
C VAL A 165 -26.86 9.65 33.34
N GLY A 166 -26.54 8.70 32.46
CA GLY A 166 -25.98 8.99 31.14
C GLY A 166 -24.46 8.95 31.13
N SER A 167 -23.88 9.47 30.03
CA SER A 167 -22.44 9.46 29.79
C SER A 167 -21.91 10.89 29.64
N GLN A 168 -20.59 11.07 29.65
CA GLN A 168 -20.00 12.40 29.38
C GLN A 168 -20.39 12.95 28.01
N ALA A 169 -20.59 12.07 27.01
CA ALA A 169 -20.98 12.48 25.66
C ALA A 169 -22.48 12.81 25.53
N ALA A 170 -23.32 12.20 26.38
CA ALA A 170 -24.76 12.40 26.40
C ALA A 170 -25.25 12.32 27.85
N PRO A 171 -25.13 13.42 28.62
CA PRO A 171 -25.66 13.48 29.98
C PRO A 171 -27.20 13.52 29.94
N LYS A 172 -27.85 12.85 30.89
CA LYS A 172 -29.30 13.01 31.10
C LYS A 172 -29.51 14.19 32.03
N ASP A 173 -29.56 15.39 31.45
CA ASP A 173 -29.68 16.66 32.18
C ASP A 173 -30.93 16.72 33.08
N ASP A 174 -31.96 15.93 32.76
CA ASP A 174 -33.19 15.82 33.56
C ASP A 174 -32.98 15.09 34.90
N VAL A 175 -31.95 14.24 34.99
CA VAL A 175 -31.71 13.35 36.15
C VAL A 175 -30.44 13.76 36.90
N LEU A 176 -29.42 14.22 36.18
CA LEU A 176 -28.14 14.62 36.76
C LEU A 176 -28.23 15.97 37.47
N GLN A 177 -28.19 15.96 38.80
CA GLN A 177 -28.07 17.19 39.58
C GLN A 177 -26.64 17.74 39.51
N ILE A 178 -26.49 19.07 39.42
CA ILE A 178 -25.18 19.73 39.35
C ILE A 178 -24.66 20.00 40.78
N GLY A 179 -23.36 19.77 41.01
CA GLY A 179 -22.69 20.06 42.28
C GLY A 179 -22.70 18.88 43.26
N GLU A 180 -22.70 19.16 44.57
CA GLU A 180 -22.60 18.12 45.62
C GLU A 180 -23.75 17.10 45.58
N ALA A 181 -24.93 17.54 45.14
CA ALA A 181 -26.09 16.65 45.02
C ALA A 181 -25.91 15.59 43.93
N GLY A 182 -25.23 15.94 42.82
CA GLY A 182 -24.85 14.99 41.77
C GLY A 182 -23.82 13.97 42.25
N VAL A 183 -22.86 14.38 43.09
CA VAL A 183 -21.88 13.45 43.67
C VAL A 183 -22.58 12.42 44.58
N LYS A 184 -23.53 12.86 45.41
CA LYS A 184 -24.33 11.96 46.26
C LYS A 184 -25.18 11.00 45.44
N GLN A 185 -25.84 11.51 44.40
CA GLN A 185 -26.63 10.70 43.47
C GLN A 185 -25.80 9.64 42.76
N LEU A 186 -24.57 9.94 42.33
CA LEU A 186 -23.67 8.96 41.72
C LEU A 186 -23.27 7.84 42.68
N VAL A 187 -23.11 8.15 43.98
CA VAL A 187 -22.83 7.14 45.02
C VAL A 187 -24.06 6.27 45.26
N GLU A 188 -25.25 6.88 45.41
CA GLU A 188 -26.51 6.16 45.62
C GLU A 188 -26.82 5.20 44.46
N VAL A 189 -26.66 5.65 43.21
CA VAL A 189 -26.88 4.82 42.02
C VAL A 189 -25.88 3.66 41.95
N LYS A 190 -24.63 3.87 42.36
CA LYS A 190 -23.63 2.79 42.43
C LYS A 190 -23.98 1.75 43.50
N GLU A 191 -24.39 2.17 44.69
CA GLU A 191 -24.79 1.22 45.74
C GLU A 191 -26.05 0.46 45.36
N HIS A 192 -27.07 1.14 44.82
CA HIS A 192 -28.26 0.49 44.28
C HIS A 192 -27.94 -0.50 43.14
N GLY A 193 -26.98 -0.17 42.28
CA GLY A 193 -26.52 -1.05 41.21
C GLY A 193 -25.82 -2.31 41.71
N LYS A 194 -25.14 -2.27 42.87
CA LYS A 194 -24.54 -3.46 43.51
C LYS A 194 -25.58 -4.35 44.17
N GLU A 195 -26.58 -3.75 44.84
CA GLU A 195 -27.57 -4.50 45.62
C GLU A 195 -28.68 -5.13 44.77
N ARG A 196 -29.20 -4.37 43.79
CA ARG A 196 -30.39 -4.74 43.00
C ARG A 196 -30.06 -5.22 41.58
N GLY A 197 -28.85 -4.93 41.10
CA GLY A 197 -28.39 -5.29 39.77
C GLY A 197 -29.18 -4.62 38.62
N LEU A 198 -28.89 -5.04 37.39
CA LEU A 198 -29.51 -4.50 36.17
C LEU A 198 -30.99 -4.89 36.01
N ALA A 199 -31.41 -6.02 36.56
CA ALA A 199 -32.79 -6.52 36.40
C ALA A 199 -33.81 -5.53 36.95
N ALA A 200 -33.58 -5.02 38.16
CA ALA A 200 -34.46 -4.04 38.79
C ALA A 200 -34.51 -2.71 38.03
N LEU A 201 -33.45 -2.32 37.33
CA LEU A 201 -33.45 -1.12 36.49
C LEU A 201 -34.35 -1.31 35.26
N PHE A 202 -34.28 -2.46 34.59
CA PHE A 202 -35.09 -2.73 33.41
C PHE A 202 -36.58 -2.91 33.72
N GLU A 203 -36.91 -3.42 34.91
CA GLU A 203 -38.29 -3.46 35.40
C GLU A 203 -38.88 -2.06 35.60
N LYS A 204 -38.06 -1.13 36.10
CA LYS A 204 -38.47 0.26 36.38
C LYS A 204 -38.52 1.12 35.13
N ASP A 205 -37.49 1.03 34.29
CA ASP A 205 -37.26 1.90 33.15
C ASP A 205 -37.19 1.10 31.84
N GLN A 206 -38.34 0.65 31.32
CA GLN A 206 -38.41 -0.07 30.04
C GLN A 206 -37.86 0.76 28.85
N LYS A 207 -37.86 2.09 28.96
CA LYS A 207 -37.31 3.00 27.95
C LYS A 207 -35.78 3.00 27.90
N SER A 208 -35.10 2.55 28.96
CA SER A 208 -33.62 2.47 29.00
C SER A 208 -33.06 1.47 27.97
N ILE A 209 -33.87 0.49 27.57
CA ILE A 209 -33.53 -0.53 26.57
C ILE A 209 -33.30 0.11 25.19
N GLN A 210 -33.97 1.22 24.87
CA GLN A 210 -33.81 1.91 23.58
C GLN A 210 -32.40 2.48 23.37
N GLY A 211 -31.70 2.83 24.46
CA GLY A 211 -30.32 3.31 24.41
C GLY A 211 -29.27 2.18 24.29
N VAL A 212 -29.67 0.93 24.51
CA VAL A 212 -28.79 -0.26 24.43
C VAL A 212 -28.84 -0.90 23.04
N LEU A 213 -30.01 -0.81 22.39
CA LEU A 213 -30.23 -1.33 21.05
C LEU A 213 -29.75 -0.34 19.98
N GLY A 214 -29.54 -0.83 18.76
CA GLY A 214 -29.27 0.05 17.62
C GLY A 214 -30.48 0.95 17.32
N ALA A 215 -30.27 2.01 16.54
CA ALA A 215 -31.35 2.96 16.16
C ALA A 215 -32.60 2.30 15.56
N ASN A 216 -32.44 1.09 14.98
CA ASN A 216 -33.52 0.31 14.39
C ASN A 216 -34.17 -0.69 15.37
N GLY A 217 -33.85 -0.63 16.67
CA GLY A 217 -34.33 -1.58 17.69
C GLY A 217 -33.74 -2.99 17.59
N LEU A 218 -32.76 -3.19 16.70
CA LEU A 218 -32.04 -4.46 16.53
C LEU A 218 -30.82 -4.50 17.46
N PRO A 219 -30.41 -5.69 17.94
CA PRO A 219 -29.17 -5.84 18.69
C PRO A 219 -27.97 -5.44 17.81
N PRO A 220 -26.91 -4.83 18.39
CA PRO A 220 -25.72 -4.49 17.63
C PRO A 220 -25.06 -5.75 17.07
N THR A 221 -24.65 -5.68 15.80
CA THR A 221 -23.85 -6.73 15.17
C THR A 221 -22.42 -6.71 15.71
N PRO A 222 -21.69 -7.85 15.69
CA PRO A 222 -20.30 -7.87 16.13
C PRO A 222 -19.46 -6.86 15.32
N ALA A 223 -18.72 -6.02 16.03
CA ALA A 223 -17.89 -4.98 15.41
C ALA A 223 -16.75 -5.62 14.60
N ASN A 224 -16.53 -5.10 13.40
CA ASN A 224 -15.38 -5.45 12.57
C ASN A 224 -14.25 -4.44 12.82
N ILE A 225 -13.06 -4.91 13.16
CA ILE A 225 -11.86 -4.09 13.45
C ILE A 225 -11.17 -3.62 12.16
N ASN A 226 -11.54 -4.17 11.00
CA ASN A 226 -10.97 -3.77 9.72
C ASN A 226 -11.28 -2.28 9.47
N THR A 227 -10.22 -1.49 9.36
CA THR A 227 -10.27 -0.03 9.13
C THR A 227 -10.76 0.34 7.73
N VAL A 228 -10.86 -0.64 6.84
CA VAL A 228 -11.37 -0.48 5.48
C VAL A 228 -12.91 -0.49 5.54
N ALA A 229 -13.54 0.50 4.91
CA ALA A 229 -15.01 0.58 4.81
C ALA A 229 -15.59 -0.74 4.28
N GLN A 230 -16.75 -1.19 4.79
CA GLN A 230 -17.32 -2.50 4.44
C GLN A 230 -17.46 -2.72 2.92
N ALA A 231 -17.77 -1.68 2.15
CA ALA A 231 -17.85 -1.75 0.69
C ALA A 231 -16.50 -2.03 0.00
N SER A 232 -15.39 -1.74 0.67
CA SER A 232 -14.01 -1.93 0.20
C SER A 232 -13.29 -3.06 0.92
N GLN A 233 -13.94 -3.73 1.89
CA GLN A 233 -13.39 -4.92 2.52
C GLN A 233 -13.36 -6.05 1.47
N SER A 234 -12.21 -6.71 1.35
CA SER A 234 -12.05 -7.84 0.45
C SER A 234 -12.94 -8.99 0.90
N LYS A 235 -14.13 -9.09 0.31
CA LYS A 235 -14.97 -10.27 0.41
C LYS A 235 -14.16 -11.45 -0.12
N TYR A 236 -14.21 -12.58 0.57
CA TYR A 236 -13.57 -13.80 0.08
C TYR A 236 -14.12 -14.12 -1.32
N GLN A 237 -13.21 -14.18 -2.30
CA GLN A 237 -13.51 -14.50 -3.68
C GLN A 237 -12.68 -15.72 -4.06
N ILE A 238 -13.33 -16.70 -4.69
CA ILE A 238 -12.64 -17.88 -5.19
C ILE A 238 -11.99 -17.47 -6.51
N ASN A 239 -10.67 -17.29 -6.49
CA ASN A 239 -9.91 -16.95 -7.69
C ASN A 239 -9.80 -18.17 -8.60
N THR A 240 -10.33 -18.08 -9.82
CA THR A 240 -10.29 -19.17 -10.80
C THR A 240 -8.88 -19.49 -11.29
N GLU A 241 -7.92 -18.56 -11.13
CA GLU A 241 -6.53 -18.73 -11.58
C GLU A 241 -5.68 -19.63 -10.68
N GLN A 242 -6.07 -19.80 -9.42
CA GLN A 242 -5.37 -20.64 -8.42
C GLN A 242 -6.14 -21.93 -8.10
N SER A 243 -7.02 -22.36 -9.01
CA SER A 243 -7.80 -23.58 -8.85
C SER A 243 -7.18 -24.73 -9.62
N TYR A 244 -7.34 -25.95 -9.09
CA TYR A 244 -7.19 -27.15 -9.91
C TYR A 244 -8.18 -27.10 -11.08
N PRO A 245 -7.83 -27.71 -12.23
CA PRO A 245 -8.81 -27.88 -13.30
C PRO A 245 -9.98 -28.70 -12.77
N ASN A 246 -11.20 -28.34 -13.19
CA ASN A 246 -12.38 -29.17 -12.90
C ASN A 246 -12.18 -30.51 -13.63
N VAL A 247 -12.15 -31.60 -12.87
CA VAL A 247 -12.01 -32.98 -13.37
C VAL A 247 -13.35 -33.50 -13.88
#